data_AF-A0A959LKG4-F1
#
_entry.id   AF-A0A959LKG4-F1
#
_cell.length_a   1.000
_cell.length_b   1.000
_cell.length_c   1.000
_cell.angle_alpha   90.00
_cell.angle_beta   90.00
_cell.angle_gamma   90.00
#
_symmetry.space_group_name_H-M   'P 1'
#
loop_
_entity.id
_entity.type
_entity.pdbx_description
1 polymer ?
#
loop_
_entity_poly.entity_id
_entity_poly.type
_entity_poly.pdbx_seq_one_letter_code
_entity_poly.pdbx_strand_id
1 'polypeptide(L)'
;MPWQTQDPFIFCAYHKDEYPKGNEQLGLSPDQLKGKNIGQDFSPNDNFRMYHGSTVPGFPYHPHSGFETVTIALEGVVDHTDSMGGAGRFKDGDVQW
;
A
#
# COMPACT_ATOMS: atom_id res chain seq x y z
N MET A 1 1.17 13.14 -18.81
CA MET A 1 2.32 12.49 -19.47
C MET A 1 2.94 11.53 -18.48
N PRO A 2 3.24 10.28 -18.85
CA PRO A 2 3.96 9.35 -17.97
C PRO A 2 5.29 9.97 -17.51
N TRP A 3 5.72 9.64 -16.29
CA TRP A 3 7.05 10.04 -15.80
C TRP A 3 8.11 9.50 -16.77
N GLN A 4 8.94 10.39 -17.31
CA GLN A 4 10.08 10.01 -18.15
C GLN A 4 11.21 9.46 -17.27
N THR A 5 11.59 8.22 -17.49
CA THR A 5 12.67 7.54 -16.77
C THR A 5 13.57 6.81 -17.79
N GLN A 6 14.81 6.49 -17.41
CA GLN A 6 15.73 5.73 -18.26
C GLN A 6 15.46 4.25 -18.07
N ASP A 7 15.17 3.55 -19.17
CA ASP A 7 14.93 2.11 -19.12
C ASP A 7 16.25 1.30 -19.15
N PRO A 8 16.31 0.16 -18.43
CA PRO A 8 15.32 -0.31 -17.45
C PRO A 8 15.48 0.40 -16.09
N PHE A 9 14.38 0.56 -15.34
CA PHE A 9 14.43 1.07 -13.98
C PHE A 9 13.65 0.18 -13.00
N ILE A 10 14.06 0.24 -11.73
CA ILE A 10 13.43 -0.45 -10.61
C ILE A 10 12.75 0.60 -9.74
N PHE A 11 11.47 0.40 -9.43
CA PHE A 11 10.76 1.16 -8.41
C PHE A 11 10.85 0.41 -7.08
N CYS A 12 11.54 1.00 -6.11
CA CYS A 12 11.65 0.42 -4.77
C CYS A 12 10.81 1.22 -3.77
N ALA A 13 9.95 0.51 -3.03
CA ALA A 13 9.15 1.06 -1.95
C ALA A 13 9.45 0.35 -0.63
N TYR A 14 9.63 1.13 0.43
CA TYR A 14 9.71 0.64 1.79
C TYR A 14 8.34 0.76 2.43
N HIS A 15 7.82 -0.35 2.93
CA HIS A 15 6.56 -0.36 3.66
C HIS A 15 6.83 -0.32 5.15
N LYS A 16 6.28 0.69 5.82
CA LYS A 16 6.21 0.79 7.27
C LYS A 16 4.75 1.04 7.63
N ASP A 17 4.15 0.05 8.27
CA ASP A 17 2.75 0.10 8.63
C ASP A 17 2.54 0.79 9.97
N GLU A 18 2.10 2.04 9.93
CA GLU A 18 1.66 2.78 11.11
C GLU A 18 0.11 2.76 11.23
N TYR A 19 -0.56 1.87 10.48
CA TYR A 19 -2.01 1.72 10.54
C TYR A 19 -2.47 1.32 11.94
N PRO A 20 -3.47 2.02 12.52
CA PRO A 20 -4.00 1.66 13.82
C PRO A 20 -4.58 0.25 13.83
N LYS A 21 -4.65 -0.35 15.02
CA LYS A 21 -5.28 -1.66 15.20
C LYS A 21 -6.70 -1.66 14.63
N GLY A 22 -6.91 -2.45 13.58
CA GLY A 22 -8.21 -2.61 12.92
C GLY A 22 -9.23 -3.38 13.77
N ASN A 23 -10.50 -3.26 13.37
CA ASN A 23 -11.61 -4.06 13.86
C ASN A 23 -11.69 -5.44 13.17
N GLU A 24 -12.79 -6.17 13.36
CA GLU A 24 -13.00 -7.49 12.76
C GLU A 24 -13.01 -7.47 11.21
N GLN A 25 -13.28 -6.31 10.61
CA GLN A 25 -13.24 -6.07 9.16
C GLN A 25 -11.89 -5.50 8.71
N LEU A 26 -10.88 -5.50 9.59
CA LEU A 26 -9.57 -4.87 9.40
C LEU A 26 -9.64 -3.35 9.16
N GLY A 27 -10.79 -2.73 9.44
CA GLY A 27 -11.03 -1.30 9.24
C GLY A 27 -10.96 -0.49 10.53
N LEU A 28 -11.06 0.83 10.41
CA LEU A 28 -11.06 1.75 11.55
C LEU A 28 -12.47 2.20 11.94
N SER A 29 -12.61 2.74 13.15
CA SER A 29 -13.85 3.37 13.58
C SER A 29 -14.12 4.69 12.84
N PRO A 30 -15.38 5.15 12.77
CA PRO A 30 -15.71 6.46 12.17
C PRO A 30 -14.94 7.63 12.79
N ASP A 31 -14.67 7.58 14.10
CA ASP A 31 -13.90 8.62 14.79
C ASP A 31 -12.43 8.65 14.35
N GLN A 32 -11.83 7.48 14.11
CA GLN A 32 -10.45 7.39 13.59
C GLN A 32 -10.33 7.85 12.14
N LEU A 33 -11.41 7.78 11.36
CA LEU A 33 -11.46 8.22 9.97
C LEU A 33 -11.87 9.70 9.81
N LYS A 34 -12.24 10.37 10.89
CA LYS A 34 -12.73 11.74 10.85
C LYS A 34 -11.68 12.69 10.26
N GLY A 35 -12.06 13.39 9.19
CA GLY A 35 -11.19 14.35 8.49
C GLY A 35 -10.29 13.74 7.44
N LYS A 36 -10.27 12.41 7.28
CA LYS A 36 -9.53 11.75 6.20
C LYS A 36 -10.27 11.84 4.88
N ASN A 37 -9.51 12.02 3.80
CA ASN A 37 -10.04 12.03 2.44
C ASN A 37 -10.12 10.61 1.88
N ILE A 38 -11.13 9.85 2.29
CA ILE A 38 -11.26 8.42 1.98
C ILE A 38 -11.22 8.17 0.46
N GLY A 39 -10.40 7.21 0.03
CA GLY A 39 -10.13 6.88 -1.38
C GLY A 39 -9.06 7.74 -2.06
N GLN A 40 -8.64 8.84 -1.43
CA GLN A 40 -7.56 9.72 -1.88
C GLN A 40 -6.77 10.30 -0.68
N ASP A 41 -6.50 9.46 0.33
CA ASP A 41 -5.85 9.88 1.57
C ASP A 41 -4.33 9.76 1.44
N PHE A 42 -3.69 10.84 0.98
CA PHE A 42 -2.24 10.92 0.76
C PHE A 42 -1.57 12.03 1.59
N SER A 43 -2.21 12.50 2.67
CA SER A 43 -1.66 13.59 3.51
C SER A 43 -0.29 13.21 4.07
N PRO A 44 0.80 13.93 3.72
CA PRO A 44 2.13 13.59 4.19
C PRO A 44 2.29 13.83 5.70
N ASN A 45 1.44 14.66 6.30
CA ASN A 45 1.50 15.06 7.70
C ASN A 45 0.73 14.13 8.64
N ASP A 46 -0.01 13.16 8.10
CA ASP A 46 -0.76 12.19 8.90
C ASP A 46 0.13 11.01 9.29
N ASN A 47 -0.05 10.51 10.51
CA ASN A 47 0.66 9.32 11.02
C ASN A 47 0.34 8.05 10.21
N PHE A 48 -0.83 7.98 9.57
CA PHE A 48 -1.17 6.88 8.68
C PHE A 48 -2.10 7.36 7.57
N ARG A 49 -2.16 6.59 6.48
CA ARG A 49 -2.89 6.94 5.26
C ARG A 49 -3.79 5.79 4.84
N MET A 50 -4.99 6.10 4.38
CA MET A 50 -5.86 5.13 3.73
C MET A 50 -5.47 4.88 2.27
N TYR A 51 -4.66 5.77 1.66
CA TYR A 51 -4.32 5.74 0.23
C TYR A 51 -5.60 5.73 -0.62
N HIS A 52 -5.81 4.69 -1.41
CA HIS A 52 -7.02 4.46 -2.20
C HIS A 52 -8.06 3.58 -1.51
N GLY A 53 -7.78 3.13 -0.29
CA GLY A 53 -8.65 2.29 0.52
C GLY A 53 -9.86 3.02 1.11
N SER A 54 -10.94 2.28 1.34
CA SER A 54 -12.16 2.76 2.00
C SER A 54 -12.41 2.09 3.35
N THR A 55 -12.33 0.75 3.39
CA THR A 55 -12.42 -0.03 4.64
C THR A 55 -11.03 -0.31 5.20
N VAL A 56 -10.14 -0.83 4.36
CA VAL A 56 -8.75 -1.18 4.67
C VAL A 56 -7.85 -0.30 3.79
N PRO A 57 -6.73 0.22 4.30
CA PRO A 57 -5.80 1.03 3.51
C PRO A 57 -5.20 0.21 2.38
N GLY A 58 -4.80 0.88 1.30
CA GLY A 58 -3.98 0.26 0.28
C GLY A 58 -4.27 0.73 -1.14
N PHE A 59 -3.85 -0.11 -2.08
CA PHE A 59 -3.90 0.15 -3.51
C PHE A 59 -4.78 -0.93 -4.15
N PRO A 60 -6.03 -0.61 -4.54
CA PRO A 60 -6.89 -1.52 -5.29
C PRO A 60 -6.22 -1.99 -6.59
N TYR A 61 -6.84 -2.94 -7.28
CA TYR A 61 -6.34 -3.48 -8.54
C TYR A 61 -5.87 -2.40 -9.52
N HIS A 62 -4.60 -2.45 -9.93
CA HIS A 62 -3.97 -1.48 -10.82
C HIS A 62 -2.88 -2.15 -11.70
N PRO A 63 -2.64 -1.65 -12.92
CA PRO A 63 -1.64 -2.21 -13.81
C PRO A 63 -0.25 -1.60 -13.62
N HIS A 64 0.78 -2.37 -13.96
CA HIS A 64 2.16 -1.91 -14.15
C HIS A 64 2.68 -2.36 -15.52
N SER A 65 3.61 -1.60 -16.10
CA SER A 65 4.27 -1.93 -17.36
C SER A 65 5.57 -1.15 -17.51
N GLY A 66 6.61 -1.80 -18.03
CA GLY A 66 7.90 -1.17 -18.36
C GLY A 66 8.89 -1.05 -17.21
N PHE A 67 8.61 -1.59 -16.01
CA PHE A 67 9.51 -1.59 -14.86
C PHE A 67 9.20 -2.75 -13.90
N GLU A 68 10.08 -2.93 -12.92
CA GLU A 68 9.90 -3.89 -11.82
C GLU A 68 9.63 -3.16 -10.50
N THR A 69 8.79 -3.74 -9.66
CA THR A 69 8.45 -3.22 -8.33
C THR A 69 9.09 -4.08 -7.25
N VAL A 70 9.87 -3.45 -6.38
CA VAL A 70 10.44 -4.12 -5.19
C VAL A 70 9.84 -3.50 -3.95
N THR A 71 9.10 -4.29 -3.18
CA THR A 71 8.53 -3.87 -1.90
C THR A 71 9.27 -4.53 -0.75
N ILE A 72 9.78 -3.73 0.19
CA ILE A 72 10.45 -4.20 1.40
C ILE A 72 9.53 -3.92 2.60
N ALA A 73 9.01 -4.97 3.24
CA ALA A 73 8.10 -4.86 4.38
C ALA A 73 8.88 -4.73 5.70
N LEU A 74 9.21 -3.49 6.10
CA LEU A 74 10.02 -3.23 7.29
C LEU A 74 9.26 -3.52 8.59
N GLU A 75 8.06 -2.97 8.72
CA GLU A 75 7.18 -3.13 9.88
C GLU A 75 5.73 -3.27 9.39
N GLY A 76 4.97 -4.14 10.03
CA GLY A 76 3.59 -4.45 9.66
C GLY A 76 3.47 -5.58 8.65
N VAL A 77 2.34 -5.59 7.94
CA VAL A 77 1.95 -6.70 7.05
C VAL A 77 1.40 -6.14 5.74
N VAL A 78 1.89 -6.66 4.62
CA VAL A 78 1.37 -6.36 3.28
C VAL A 78 0.75 -7.61 2.69
N ASP A 79 -0.51 -7.53 2.29
CA ASP A 79 -1.16 -8.54 1.44
C ASP A 79 -1.09 -8.09 -0.02
N HIS A 80 -0.75 -9.03 -0.90
CA HIS A 80 -0.70 -8.82 -2.34
C HIS A 80 -1.42 -9.93 -3.10
N THR A 81 -2.07 -9.55 -4.20
CA THR A 81 -2.61 -10.48 -5.20
C THR A 81 -2.35 -9.94 -6.60
N ASP A 82 -2.08 -10.83 -7.56
CA ASP A 82 -1.83 -10.47 -8.95
C ASP A 82 -2.89 -11.05 -9.92
N SER A 83 -2.80 -10.64 -11.19
CA SER A 83 -3.73 -11.04 -12.25
C SER A 83 -3.58 -12.50 -12.70
N MET A 84 -2.51 -13.18 -12.29
CA MET A 84 -2.25 -14.60 -12.56
C MET A 84 -2.72 -15.51 -11.40
N GLY A 85 -3.33 -14.91 -10.38
CA GLY A 85 -3.82 -15.62 -9.19
C GLY A 85 -2.74 -15.86 -8.13
N GLY A 86 -1.55 -15.26 -8.29
CA GLY A 86 -0.56 -15.22 -7.22
C GLY A 86 -1.09 -14.40 -6.04
N ALA A 87 -0.79 -14.85 -4.84
CA ALA A 87 -1.14 -14.17 -3.60
C ALA A 87 -0.02 -14.38 -2.56
N GLY A 88 0.25 -13.35 -1.77
CA GLY A 88 1.32 -13.36 -0.79
C GLY A 88 1.05 -12.42 0.38
N ARG A 89 1.60 -12.77 1.53
CA ARG A 89 1.64 -11.93 2.72
C ARG A 89 3.09 -11.73 3.13
N PHE A 90 3.54 -10.48 3.20
CA PHE A 90 4.91 -10.09 3.50
C PHE A 90 4.97 -9.33 4.84
N LYS A 91 5.95 -9.63 5.68
CA LYS A 91 6.16 -8.97 6.99
C LYS A 91 7.61 -9.10 7.47
N ASP A 92 7.95 -8.43 8.57
CA ASP A 92 9.19 -8.69 9.34
C ASP A 92 10.50 -8.69 8.51
N GLY A 93 10.60 -7.83 7.49
CA GLY A 93 11.75 -7.72 6.59
C GLY A 93 11.62 -8.48 5.26
N ASP A 94 10.49 -9.15 5.01
CA ASP A 94 10.22 -9.82 3.73
C ASP A 94 10.31 -8.87 2.53
N VAL A 95 10.67 -9.43 1.38
CA VAL A 95 10.80 -8.71 0.11
C VAL A 95 9.92 -9.36 -0.95
N GLN A 96 9.12 -8.53 -1.63
CA GLN A 96 8.46 -8.89 -2.88
C GLN A 96 9.24 -8.29 -4.05
N TRP A 97 9.53 -9.11 -5.04
CA TRP A 97 9.97 -8.72 -6.38
C TRP A 97 9.12 -9.48 -7.40
#